data_AF-A0A285ZW50-F1
#
_entry.id   AF-A0A285ZW50-F1
#
_cell.length_a   1.000
_cell.length_b   1.000
_cell.length_c   1.000
_cell.angle_alpha   90.00
_cell.angle_beta   90.00
_cell.angle_gamma   90.00
#
_symmetry.space_group_name_H-M   'P 1'
#
loop_
_entity.id
_entity.type
_entity.pdbx_description
1 polymer ?
#
loop_
_entity_poly.entity_id
_entity_poly.type
_entity_poly.pdbx_seq_one_letter_code
_entity_poly.pdbx_strand_id
1 'polypeptide(L)'
;MSKIYRELCVLLSAKFGKIVAFRFNNFVQVANNALEHYKSFGNLFLYAFTQYGQIEDLNKKESFIKKLNTLDRNQEPSKEYHSLLSTLFPELF
;
A
#
# COMPACT_ATOMS: atom_id res chain seq x y z
N MET A 1 -2.38 7.69 -17.82
CA MET A 1 -2.96 7.37 -16.49
C MET A 1 -2.13 8.15 -15.47
N SER A 2 -2.75 8.86 -14.53
CA SER A 2 -2.02 9.66 -13.51
C SER A 2 -0.98 8.81 -12.78
N LYS A 3 0.20 9.39 -12.52
CA LYS A 3 1.37 8.73 -11.92
C LYS A 3 1.08 8.09 -10.55
N ILE A 4 0.06 8.55 -9.82
CA ILE A 4 -0.33 8.07 -8.48
C ILE A 4 -1.57 7.14 -8.48
N TYR A 5 -2.22 6.93 -9.62
CA TYR A 5 -3.53 6.27 -9.66
C TYR A 5 -3.48 4.86 -9.07
N ARG A 6 -2.41 4.10 -9.36
CA ARG A 6 -2.27 2.71 -8.90
C ARG A 6 -2.04 2.64 -7.40
N GLU A 7 -1.24 3.57 -6.87
CA GLU A 7 -0.95 3.73 -5.46
C GLU A 7 -2.22 4.08 -4.68
N LEU A 8 -3.05 4.99 -5.19
CA LEU A 8 -4.38 5.26 -4.63
C LEU A 8 -5.26 4.02 -4.62
N CYS A 9 -5.27 3.23 -5.70
CA CYS A 9 -6.05 2.00 -5.75
C CYS A 9 -5.58 0.96 -4.72
N VAL A 10 -4.28 0.89 -4.41
CA VAL A 10 -3.75 0.04 -3.32
C VAL A 10 -4.29 0.52 -1.96
N LEU A 11 -4.21 1.82 -1.68
CA LEU A 11 -4.70 2.40 -0.43
C LEU A 11 -6.21 2.22 -0.27
N LEU A 12 -6.99 2.45 -1.33
CA LEU A 12 -8.44 2.20 -1.34
C LEU A 12 -8.74 0.72 -1.13
N SER A 13 -7.93 -0.17 -1.72
CA SER A 13 -8.13 -1.61 -1.54
C SER A 13 -7.94 -2.03 -0.09
N ALA A 14 -6.96 -1.43 0.59
CA ALA A 14 -6.71 -1.65 2.01
C ALA A 14 -7.86 -1.09 2.87
N LYS A 15 -8.26 0.17 2.63
CA LYS A 15 -9.30 0.88 3.40
C LYS A 15 -10.66 0.18 3.33
N PHE A 16 -11.05 -0.33 2.17
CA PHE A 16 -12.35 -0.97 1.98
C PHE A 16 -12.34 -2.49 2.12
N GLY A 17 -11.17 -3.12 2.31
CA GLY A 17 -11.04 -4.58 2.34
C GLY A 17 -11.50 -5.27 1.04
N LYS A 18 -11.47 -4.55 -0.10
CA LYS A 18 -11.92 -5.03 -1.41
C LYS A 18 -10.91 -4.63 -2.47
N ILE A 19 -10.67 -5.47 -3.47
CA ILE A 19 -9.71 -5.15 -4.54
C ILE A 19 -10.30 -4.07 -5.45
N VAL A 20 -9.65 -2.91 -5.52
CA VAL A 20 -10.06 -1.77 -6.35
C VAL A 20 -9.17 -1.68 -7.58
N ALA A 21 -9.77 -1.76 -8.78
CA ALA A 21 -9.11 -1.53 -10.09
C ALA A 21 -7.93 -2.46 -10.45
N PHE A 22 -7.75 -3.56 -9.71
CA PHE A 22 -6.81 -4.64 -10.05
C PHE A 22 -7.58 -5.93 -10.40
N ARG A 23 -6.97 -6.76 -11.25
CA ARG A 23 -7.49 -8.09 -11.63
C ARG A 23 -6.85 -9.21 -10.80
N PHE A 24 -6.59 -8.95 -9.52
CA PHE A 24 -6.01 -9.92 -8.60
C PHE A 24 -7.11 -10.71 -7.87
N ASN A 25 -6.78 -11.92 -7.44
CA ASN A 25 -7.75 -12.81 -6.79
C ASN A 25 -7.87 -12.56 -5.28
N ASN A 26 -6.87 -11.94 -4.66
CA ASN A 26 -6.85 -11.65 -3.23
C ASN A 26 -5.94 -10.45 -2.92
N PHE A 27 -6.09 -9.92 -1.70
CA PHE A 27 -5.33 -8.75 -1.26
C PHE A 27 -3.82 -9.01 -1.13
N VAL A 28 -3.40 -10.25 -0.82
CA VAL A 28 -1.98 -10.63 -0.77
C VAL A 28 -1.27 -10.34 -2.10
N GLN A 29 -1.93 -10.62 -3.23
CA GLN A 29 -1.39 -10.30 -4.55
C GLN A 29 -1.29 -8.79 -4.79
N VAL A 30 -2.28 -8.01 -4.33
CA VAL A 30 -2.24 -6.53 -4.39
C VAL A 30 -1.05 -5.99 -3.59
N ALA A 31 -0.88 -6.43 -2.34
CA ALA A 31 0.20 -6.01 -1.47
C ALA A 31 1.58 -6.39 -2.02
N ASN A 32 1.74 -7.61 -2.52
CA ASN A 32 2.98 -8.06 -3.16
C ASN A 32 3.31 -7.27 -4.42
N ASN A 33 2.32 -6.91 -5.23
CA ASN A 33 2.50 -6.07 -6.41
C ASN A 33 2.90 -4.64 -6.01
N ALA A 34 2.27 -4.10 -4.95
CA ALA A 34 2.54 -2.76 -4.46
C ALA A 34 3.98 -2.59 -3.98
N LEU A 35 4.48 -3.51 -3.15
CA LEU A 35 5.85 -3.46 -2.65
C LEU A 35 6.91 -3.73 -3.73
N GLU A 36 6.55 -4.41 -4.82
CA GLU A 36 7.46 -4.63 -5.95
C GLU A 36 7.64 -3.38 -6.81
N HIS A 37 6.52 -2.75 -7.18
CA HIS A 37 6.50 -1.77 -8.28
C HIS A 37 6.32 -0.32 -7.82
N TYR A 38 5.82 -0.09 -6.60
CA TYR A 38 5.49 1.24 -6.09
C TYR A 38 6.28 1.56 -4.82
N LYS A 39 7.58 1.29 -4.84
CA LYS A 39 8.46 1.31 -3.65
C LYS A 39 8.46 2.65 -2.91
N SER A 40 8.32 3.76 -3.63
CA SER A 40 8.24 5.11 -3.03
C SER A 40 7.05 5.33 -2.10
N PHE A 41 6.03 4.50 -2.20
CA PHE A 41 4.88 4.49 -1.31
C PHE A 41 4.90 3.33 -0.32
N GLY A 42 5.94 2.49 -0.32
CA GLY A 42 5.97 1.24 0.42
C GLY A 42 5.78 1.41 1.93
N ASN A 43 6.41 2.44 2.54
CA ASN A 43 6.20 2.76 3.96
C ASN A 43 4.75 3.18 4.24
N LEU A 44 4.17 4.00 3.36
CA LEU A 44 2.77 4.42 3.48
C LEU A 44 1.80 3.23 3.30
N PHE A 45 2.07 2.32 2.36
CA PHE A 45 1.27 1.11 2.20
C PHE A 45 1.34 0.22 3.43
N LEU A 46 2.52 0.04 4.01
CA LEU A 46 2.64 -0.75 5.22
C LEU A 46 1.84 -0.13 6.37
N TYR A 47 1.92 1.19 6.52
CA TYR A 47 1.13 1.90 7.53
C TYR A 47 -0.37 1.71 7.28
N ALA A 48 -0.83 1.88 6.04
CA ALA A 48 -2.21 1.63 5.65
C ALA A 48 -2.67 0.20 5.90
N PHE A 49 -1.86 -0.80 5.55
CA PHE A 49 -2.20 -2.21 5.77
C PHE A 49 -2.34 -2.53 7.26
N THR A 50 -1.55 -1.86 8.10
CA THR A 50 -1.64 -1.97 9.56
C THR A 50 -2.89 -1.28 10.08
N GLN A 51 -3.08 0.00 9.73
CA GLN A 51 -4.22 0.81 10.19
C GLN A 51 -5.57 0.22 9.80
N TYR A 52 -5.69 -0.35 8.59
CA TYR A 52 -6.93 -0.95 8.10
C TYR A 52 -7.04 -2.47 8.37
N GLY A 53 -6.20 -3.03 9.25
CA GLY A 53 -6.31 -4.41 9.70
C GLY A 53 -5.97 -5.50 8.67
N GLN A 54 -5.34 -5.14 7.54
CA GLN A 54 -4.96 -6.10 6.51
C GLN A 54 -3.64 -6.81 6.82
N ILE A 55 -2.82 -6.25 7.71
CA ILE A 55 -1.44 -6.69 7.96
C ILE A 55 -1.34 -8.10 8.56
N GLU A 56 -2.33 -8.53 9.33
CA GLU A 56 -2.32 -9.83 10.01
C GLU A 56 -2.28 -11.00 9.01
N ASP A 57 -3.09 -10.92 7.95
CA ASP A 57 -3.13 -11.96 6.92
C ASP A 57 -1.91 -11.89 6.00
N LEU A 58 -1.38 -10.69 5.77
CA LEU A 58 -0.15 -10.51 5.00
C LEU A 58 1.07 -11.10 5.73
N ASN A 59 1.16 -10.92 7.05
CA ASN A 59 2.24 -11.47 7.88
C ASN A 59 2.23 -13.00 7.97
N LYS A 60 1.17 -13.67 7.50
CA LYS A 60 1.14 -15.14 7.34
C LYS A 60 1.78 -15.61 6.03
N LYS A 61 2.20 -14.70 5.14
CA LYS A 61 2.68 -15.01 3.79
C LYS A 61 4.16 -14.70 3.66
N GLU A 62 4.97 -15.74 3.51
CA GLU A 62 6.43 -15.64 3.36
C GLU A 62 6.84 -14.73 2.18
N SER A 63 6.10 -14.78 1.07
CA SER A 63 6.35 -13.93 -0.11
C SER A 63 6.20 -12.43 0.20
N PHE A 64 5.24 -12.08 1.07
CA PHE A 64 5.05 -10.71 1.51
C PHE A 64 6.17 -10.29 2.47
N ILE A 65 6.50 -11.12 3.46
CA ILE A 65 7.58 -10.84 4.42
C ILE A 65 8.91 -10.60 3.69
N LYS A 66 9.24 -11.41 2.68
CA LYS A 66 10.47 -11.22 1.87
C LYS A 66 10.52 -9.84 1.24
N LYS A 67 9.40 -9.36 0.68
CA LYS A 67 9.31 -8.01 0.08
C LYS A 67 9.31 -6.90 1.12
N LEU A 68 8.71 -7.15 2.28
CA LEU A 68 8.72 -6.21 3.39
C LEU A 68 10.15 -5.95 3.91
N ASN A 69 10.99 -6.98 3.90
CA ASN A 69 12.39 -6.89 4.34
C ASN A 69 13.31 -6.16 3.35
N THR A 70 12.89 -6.01 2.08
CA THR A 70 13.64 -5.24 1.08
C THR A 70 13.20 -3.78 0.99
N LEU A 71 12.20 -3.38 1.78
CA LEU A 71 11.68 -2.04 1.81
C LEU A 71 12.64 -1.09 2.54
N ASP A 72 13.01 0.02 1.90
CA ASP A 72 13.77 1.09 2.55
C ASP A 72 12.87 1.86 3.52
N ARG A 73 13.10 1.65 4.82
CA ARG A 73 12.32 2.28 5.90
C ARG A 73 12.62 3.76 6.09
N ASN A 74 13.73 4.25 5.53
CA ASN A 74 14.13 5.65 5.64
C ASN A 74 13.58 6.48 4.46
N GLN A 75 12.91 5.85 3.50
CA GLN A 75 12.32 6.55 2.37
C GLN A 75 11.14 7.41 2.82
N GLU A 76 11.31 8.73 2.70
CA GLU A 76 10.25 9.69 2.95
C GLU A 76 9.17 9.65 1.85
N PRO A 77 7.88 9.80 2.19
CA PRO A 77 6.82 9.93 1.21
C PRO A 77 7.03 11.18 0.34
N SER A 78 6.75 11.07 -0.97
CA SER A 78 6.80 12.24 -1.85
C SER A 78 5.84 13.33 -1.39
N LYS A 79 6.37 14.54 -1.18
CA LYS A 79 5.58 15.74 -0.85
C LYS A 79 4.59 16.14 -1.95
N GLU A 80 4.85 15.69 -3.19
CA GLU A 80 4.03 15.99 -4.39
C GLU A 80 2.54 15.68 -4.17
N TYR A 81 2.23 14.62 -3.42
CA TYR A 81 0.87 14.13 -3.24
C TYR A 81 0.33 14.28 -1.82
N HIS A 82 1.06 14.95 -0.93
CA HIS A 82 0.72 15.01 0.49
C HIS A 82 -0.69 15.57 0.72
N SER A 83 -1.04 16.72 0.12
CA SER A 83 -2.36 17.35 0.26
C SER A 83 -3.51 16.44 -0.20
N LEU A 84 -3.32 15.73 -1.32
CA LEU A 84 -4.31 14.79 -1.83
C LEU A 84 -4.48 13.60 -0.88
N LEU A 85 -3.37 13.01 -0.44
CA LEU A 85 -3.37 11.82 0.40
C LEU A 85 -3.91 12.12 1.80
N SER A 86 -3.55 13.25 2.41
CA SER A 86 -4.08 13.66 3.71
C SER A 86 -5.56 14.05 3.66
N THR A 87 -6.06 14.48 2.50
CA THR A 87 -7.50 14.71 2.31
C THR A 87 -8.28 13.41 2.19
N LEU A 88 -7.76 12.42 1.44
CA LEU A 88 -8.47 11.16 1.17
C LEU A 88 -8.30 10.11 2.28
N PHE A 89 -7.16 10.14 2.96
CA PHE A 89 -6.74 9.22 4.00
C PHE A 89 -6.15 9.98 5.20
N PRO A 90 -6.91 10.89 5.84
CA PRO A 90 -6.43 11.67 6.97
C PRO A 90 -5.87 10.81 8.12
N GLU A 91 -6.38 9.60 8.30
CA GLU A 91 -5.91 8.63 9.29
C GLU A 91 -4.47 8.12 9.05
N LEU A 92 -3.88 8.41 7.88
CA LEU A 92 -2.53 7.98 7.52
C LEU A 92 -1.46 9.08 7.71
N PHE A 93 -1.82 10.28 8.17
CA PHE A 93 -0.92 11.45 8.25
C PHE A 93 -1.00 12.19 9.58
#